data_AF-A0A917N9Z4-F1
#
_entry.id   AF-A0A917N9Z4-F1
#
_cell.length_a   1.000
_cell.length_b   1.000
_cell.length_c   1.000
_cell.angle_alpha   90.00
_cell.angle_beta   90.00
_cell.angle_gamma   90.00
#
_symmetry.space_group_name_H-M   'P 1'
#
loop_
_entity.id
_entity.type
_entity.pdbx_description
1 polymer ?
#
loop_
_entity_poly.entity_id
_entity_poly.type
_entity_poly.pdbx_seq_one_letter_code
_entity_poly.pdbx_strand_id
1 'polypeptide(L)'
;MSCRAILRWPNGSPWGHLATVGHDGGLPRFAGFVRMDDPRVRALLDRVSVRHVDGDMLEVHFTTESELPTVHDRAPRPAHGRTGRPSPTRT
;
A
#
# COMPACT_ATOMS: atom_id res chain seq x y z
N MET A 1 10.58 16.48 12.33
CA MET A 1 9.81 16.27 11.08
C MET A 1 9.57 14.78 10.92
N SER A 2 8.36 14.32 10.62
CA SER A 2 8.09 12.90 10.33
C SER A 2 8.16 12.67 8.82
N CYS A 3 8.75 11.54 8.42
CA CYS A 3 8.69 11.07 7.04
C CYS A 3 7.56 10.02 6.93
N ARG A 4 7.01 9.83 5.74
CA ARG A 4 6.09 8.76 5.43
C ARG A 4 6.74 7.80 4.45
N ALA A 5 6.48 6.52 4.63
CA ALA A 5 6.97 5.44 3.79
C ALA A 5 5.79 4.73 3.12
N ILE A 6 5.84 4.52 1.81
CA ILE A 6 4.95 3.55 1.15
C ILE A 6 5.75 2.27 0.88
N LEU A 7 5.22 1.14 1.35
CA LEU A 7 5.75 -0.20 1.14
C LEU A 7 4.84 -0.97 0.17
N ARG A 8 5.31 -1.21 -1.05
CA ARG A 8 4.58 -2.00 -2.06
C ARG A 8 4.84 -3.49 -1.86
N TRP A 9 3.79 -4.31 -1.91
CA TRP A 9 3.93 -5.75 -1.75
C TRP A 9 4.46 -6.44 -3.01
N PRO A 10 5.36 -7.43 -2.86
CA PRO A 10 5.85 -8.25 -3.96
C PRO A 10 4.79 -9.30 -4.34
N ASN A 11 3.90 -8.96 -5.27
CA ASN A 11 2.92 -9.86 -5.93
C ASN A 11 2.01 -9.16 -6.96
N GLY A 12 2.32 -7.91 -7.34
CA GLY A 12 1.42 -7.14 -8.21
C GLY A 12 0.14 -6.66 -7.51
N SER A 13 0.06 -6.71 -6.17
CA SER A 13 -1.05 -6.13 -5.42
C SER A 13 -1.24 -4.65 -5.82
N PRO A 14 -2.49 -4.21 -6.07
CA PRO A 14 -2.79 -2.81 -6.31
C PRO A 14 -2.70 -1.97 -5.01
N TRP A 15 -2.34 -2.58 -3.88
CA TRP A 15 -2.28 -1.93 -2.57
C TRP A 15 -0.85 -1.86 -2.03
N GLY A 16 -0.52 -0.72 -1.42
CA GLY A 16 0.69 -0.50 -0.64
C GLY A 16 0.37 -0.17 0.82
N HIS A 17 1.32 -0.40 1.73
CA HIS A 17 1.22 0.03 3.11
C HIS A 17 1.80 1.43 3.26
N LEU A 18 1.06 2.31 3.91
CA LEU A 18 1.55 3.59 4.35
C LEU A 18 2.00 3.47 5.81
N ALA A 19 3.22 3.91 6.08
CA ALA A 19 3.76 4.03 7.43
C ALA A 19 4.30 5.45 7.66
N THR A 20 4.31 5.89 8.90
CA THR A 20 4.96 7.12 9.36
C THR A 20 6.24 6.74 10.08
N VAL A 21 7.37 7.24 9.58
CA VAL A 21 8.71 7.01 10.11
C VAL A 21 9.17 8.28 10.84
N GLY A 22 9.52 8.13 12.12
CA GLY A 22 10.13 9.22 12.88
C GLY A 22 11.56 9.48 12.40
N HIS A 23 11.99 10.74 12.38
CA HIS A 23 13.34 11.12 11.95
C HIS A 23 14.45 10.45 12.78
N ASP A 24 14.15 10.15 14.05
CA ASP A 24 15.10 9.58 15.01
C ASP A 24 15.32 8.06 14.85
N GLY A 25 14.98 7.48 13.69
CA GLY A 25 15.10 6.04 13.46
C GLY A 25 14.12 5.20 14.28
N GLY A 26 13.03 5.81 14.75
CA GLY A 26 11.99 5.12 15.50
C GLY A 26 11.24 4.08 14.65
N LEU A 27 10.59 3.13 15.33
CA LEU A 27 9.77 2.10 14.68
C LEU A 27 8.73 2.74 13.75
N PRO A 28 8.63 2.31 12.48
CA PRO A 28 7.59 2.77 11.57
C PRO A 28 6.22 2.50 12.16
N ARG A 29 5.38 3.53 12.23
CA ARG A 29 3.98 3.39 12.65
C ARG A 29 3.12 3.17 11.44
N PHE A 30 2.41 2.05 11.38
CA PHE A 30 1.42 1.81 10.34
C PHE A 30 0.35 2.91 10.36
N ALA A 31 0.10 3.50 9.20
CA ALA A 31 -0.87 4.59 9.01
C ALA A 31 -2.07 4.16 8.16
N GLY A 32 -1.94 3.12 7.33
CA GLY A 32 -3.04 2.57 6.55
C GLY A 32 -2.59 1.98 5.22
N PHE A 33 -3.54 1.79 4.32
CA PHE A 33 -3.33 1.24 2.98
C PHE A 33 -3.60 2.30 1.91
N VAL A 34 -2.82 2.27 0.84
CA VAL A 34 -2.99 3.17 -0.32
C VAL A 34 -3.11 2.37 -1.59
N ARG A 35 -3.86 2.90 -2.56
CA ARG A 35 -3.97 2.31 -3.89
C ARG A 35 -2.80 2.77 -4.76
N MET A 36 -2.03 1.83 -5.29
CA MET A 36 -0.88 2.10 -6.16
C MET A 36 -1.30 2.63 -7.54
N ASP A 37 -2.57 2.43 -7.93
CA ASP A 37 -3.16 3.00 -9.13
C ASP A 37 -3.83 4.37 -8.91
N ASP A 38 -3.86 4.86 -7.67
CA ASP A 38 -4.32 6.21 -7.38
C ASP A 38 -3.39 7.23 -8.08
N PRO A 39 -3.94 8.19 -8.85
CA PRO A 39 -3.14 9.19 -9.56
C PRO A 39 -2.19 9.98 -8.66
N ARG A 40 -2.58 10.22 -7.40
CA ARG A 40 -1.75 10.93 -6.41
C ARG A 40 -0.59 10.08 -5.94
N VAL A 41 -0.82 8.78 -5.73
CA VAL A 41 0.28 7.85 -5.42
C VAL A 41 1.24 7.77 -6.59
N ARG A 42 0.75 7.67 -7.84
CA ARG A 42 1.62 7.66 -9.03
C ARG A 42 2.45 8.94 -9.16
N ALA A 43 1.81 10.10 -9.07
CA ALA A 43 2.50 11.39 -9.11
C ALA A 43 3.51 11.54 -7.97
N LEU A 44 3.23 10.97 -6.79
CA LEU A 44 4.18 10.94 -5.69
C LEU A 44 5.38 10.05 -6.02
N LEU A 45 5.15 8.82 -6.49
CA LEU A 45 6.19 7.86 -6.86
C LEU A 45 7.12 8.39 -7.96
N ASP A 46 6.61 9.17 -8.91
CA ASP A 46 7.40 9.79 -9.97
C ASP A 46 8.31 10.92 -9.45
N ARG A 47 7.96 11.55 -8.32
CA ARG A 47 8.69 12.69 -7.75
C ARG A 47 9.76 12.30 -6.73
N VAL A 48 9.71 11.08 -6.23
CA VAL A 48 10.52 10.62 -5.10
C VAL A 48 11.39 9.44 -5.50
N SER A 49 12.56 9.32 -4.87
CA SER A 49 13.44 8.18 -5.13
C SER A 49 12.86 6.91 -4.50
N VAL A 50 12.58 5.92 -5.33
CA VAL A 50 12.14 4.59 -4.91
C VAL A 50 13.35 3.75 -4.52
N ARG A 51 13.31 3.14 -3.33
CA ARG A 51 14.31 2.16 -2.88
C ARG A 51 13.76 0.75 -2.97
N HIS A 52 14.56 -0.16 -3.49
CA HIS A 52 14.27 -1.59 -3.45
C HIS A 52 14.85 -2.14 -2.15
N VAL A 53 14.00 -2.74 -1.32
CA VAL A 53 14.41 -3.22 0.01
C VAL A 53 14.67 -4.72 0.01
N ASP A 54 13.74 -5.51 -0.55
CA ASP A 54 13.87 -6.96 -0.67
C ASP A 54 12.89 -7.52 -1.71
N GLY A 55 13.34 -8.40 -2.61
CA GLY A 55 12.54 -8.89 -3.75
C GLY A 55 11.92 -7.75 -4.59
N ASP A 56 10.60 -7.82 -4.81
CA ASP A 56 9.83 -6.76 -5.50
C ASP A 56 9.25 -5.71 -4.54
N MET A 57 9.76 -5.65 -3.30
CA MET A 57 9.32 -4.67 -2.30
C MET A 57 9.94 -3.31 -2.55
N LEU A 58 9.07 -2.32 -2.76
CA LEU A 58 9.46 -0.93 -2.99
C LEU A 58 9.14 -0.11 -1.75
N GLU A 59 10.14 0.61 -1.26
CA GLU A 59 10.02 1.57 -0.16
C GLU A 59 10.24 2.99 -0.67
N VAL A 60 9.36 3.89 -0.25
CA VAL A 60 9.33 5.26 -0.76
C VAL A 60 9.16 6.25 0.37
N HIS A 61 10.16 7.10 0.61
CA HIS A 61 10.15 8.09 1.68
C HIS A 61 9.76 9.48 1.18
N PHE A 62 8.84 10.15 1.87
CA PHE A 62 8.39 11.50 1.55
C PHE A 62 7.95 12.29 2.78
N THR A 63 7.99 13.62 2.71
CA THR A 63 7.70 14.53 3.84
C THR A 63 6.37 15.29 3.70
N THR A 64 5.62 15.06 2.61
CA THR A 64 4.43 15.86 2.27
C THR A 64 3.24 15.61 3.20
N GLU A 65 2.69 16.69 3.75
CA GLU A 65 1.34 16.74 4.37
C GLU A 65 0.23 17.14 3.38
N SER A 66 0.58 17.78 2.26
CA SER A 66 -0.39 18.50 1.42
C SER A 66 -1.26 17.66 0.48
N GLU A 67 -0.93 16.41 0.16
CA GLU A 67 -1.70 15.60 -0.79
C GLU A 67 -1.62 14.12 -0.45
N LEU A 68 -2.08 13.76 0.74
CA LEU A 68 -2.10 12.36 1.12
C LEU A 68 -3.03 11.59 0.17
N PRO A 69 -2.55 10.48 -0.41
CA PRO A 69 -3.43 9.58 -1.13
C PRO A 69 -4.52 9.08 -0.18
N THR A 70 -5.67 8.71 -0.72
CA THR A 70 -6.77 8.18 0.10
C THR A 70 -6.26 6.99 0.91
N VAL A 71 -6.18 7.16 2.22
CA VAL A 71 -5.70 6.13 3.13
C VAL A 71 -6.90 5.31 3.58
N HIS A 72 -6.80 4.00 3.40
CA HIS A 72 -7.79 3.04 3.83
C HIS A 72 -7.31 2.36 5.11
N ASP A 73 -8.18 2.22 6.10
CA ASP A 73 -7.87 1.47 7.34
C ASP A 73 -7.57 -0.01 7.06
N ARG A 74 -8.12 -0.53 5.96
CA ARG A 74 -7.95 -1.92 5.53
C ARG A 74 -7.83 -2.01 4.01
N ALA A 75 -6.85 -2.79 3.53
CA ALA A 75 -6.90 -3.28 2.15
C ALA A 75 -8.13 -4.19 2.00
N PRO A 76 -9.02 -3.95 1.03
CA PRO A 76 -10.09 -4.88 0.73
C PRO A 76 -9.48 -6.27 0.49
N ARG A 77 -10.07 -7.29 1.12
CA ARG A 77 -9.62 -8.67 0.94
C ARG A 77 -9.54 -8.94 -0.55
N PRO A 78 -8.48 -9.60 -1.07
CA PRO A 78 -8.53 -10.12 -2.42
C PRO A 78 -9.83 -10.93 -2.49
N ALA A 79 -10.66 -10.64 -3.49
CA ALA A 79 -11.87 -11.40 -3.72
C ALA A 79 -11.42 -12.84 -3.99
N HIS A 80 -11.28 -13.65 -2.94
CA HIS A 80 -11.29 -15.08 -3.07
C HIS A 80 -12.64 -15.34 -3.70
N GLY A 81 -12.60 -15.71 -4.98
CA GLY A 81 -13.77 -16.08 -5.74
C GLY A 81 -14.61 -16.94 -4.82
N ARG A 82 -15.82 -16.44 -4.54
CA ARG A 82 -16.87 -17.23 -3.93
C ARG A 82 -17.10 -18.36 -4.92
N THR A 83 -16.35 -19.45 -4.78
CA THR A 83 -16.59 -20.68 -5.53
C THR A 83 -17.98 -21.11 -5.09
N GLY A 84 -18.96 -20.73 -5.91
CA GLY A 84 -20.32 -21.19 -5.79
C GLY A 84 -20.23 -22.70 -5.80
N ARG A 85 -20.47 -23.31 -4.64
CA ARG A 85 -20.76 -24.73 -4.54
C ARG A 85 -21.98 -24.96 -5.43
N PRO A 86 -21.90 -25.74 -6.54
CA PRO A 86 -23.10 -26.09 -7.26
C PRO A 86 -24.00 -26.87 -6.30
N SER A 87 -25.23 -26.40 -6.12
CA SER A 87 -26.27 -27.16 -5.44
C SER A 87 -26.40 -28.53 -6.12
N PRO A 88 -26.41 -29.65 -5.39
CA PRO A 88 -26.71 -30.92 -6.01
C PRO A 88 -28.18 -30.91 -6.45
N THR A 89 -28.39 -30.92 -7.76
CA THR A 89 -29.70 -31.22 -8.36
C THR A 89 -30.05 -32.65 -7.96
N ARG A 90 -31.01 -32.80 -7.04
CA ARG A 90 -31.57 -34.09 -6.69
C ARG A 90 -32.70 -34.40 -7.67
N THR A 91 -32.45 -35.32 -8.60
CA THR A 91 -33.47 -36.02 -9.38
C THR A 91 -34.04 -37.16 -8.53
#